data_AF-A0AAU3HKI8-F1
#
_entry.id   AF-A0AAU3HKI8-F1
#
_cell.length_a   1.000
_cell.length_b   1.000
_cell.length_c   1.000
_cell.angle_alpha   90.00
_cell.angle_beta   90.00
_cell.angle_gamma   90.00
#
_symmetry.space_group_name_H-M   'P 1'
#
loop_
_entity.id
_entity.type
_entity.pdbx_description
1 polymer ?
#
loop_
_entity_poly.entity_id
_entity_poly.type
_entity_poly.pdbx_seq_one_letter_code
_entity_poly.pdbx_strand_id
1 'polypeptide(L)'
;MNEPVSSETYPAQIRRLAELTARVAAQRAEAHTWYAQQVAAADRAVAEATEEVRLAEAELADAQRMVDRVDGEVTHLWAQLRARLGGGTRRLGDPPGPVRDAAGDPVPLLRGVRELLDRTGTPGELPGSVNPLLIACGVGGALVAFLLGTGARALGAGSGGDLAVGLPVLALVVTLLGPLVGLAPARLLADRRHAVLTPRPMILVAASGLATTLLLLTVTYTR
;
A
#
# COMPACT_ATOMS: atom_id res chain seq x y z
N MET A 1 -9.65 -3.66 108.71
CA MET A 1 -10.84 -2.80 108.82
C MET A 1 -11.59 -2.96 107.51
N ASN A 2 -12.52 -3.92 107.47
CA ASN A 2 -13.27 -4.27 106.26
C ASN A 2 -14.52 -3.39 106.21
N GLU A 3 -14.59 -2.49 105.23
CA GLU A 3 -15.85 -1.82 104.90
C GLU A 3 -16.88 -2.87 104.47
N PRO A 4 -18.10 -2.86 105.02
CA PRO A 4 -19.16 -3.72 104.54
C PRO A 4 -19.61 -3.20 103.18
N VAL A 5 -19.31 -3.95 102.12
CA VAL A 5 -19.90 -3.76 100.79
C VAL A 5 -21.41 -3.87 100.98
N SER A 6 -22.13 -2.75 100.88
CA SER A 6 -23.58 -2.73 100.89
C SER A 6 -24.06 -3.55 99.69
N SER A 7 -24.58 -4.73 99.96
CA SER A 7 -25.13 -5.60 98.93
C SER A 7 -26.37 -4.91 98.35
N GLU A 8 -26.24 -4.35 97.15
CA GLU A 8 -27.38 -3.93 96.32
C GLU A 8 -28.41 -5.05 96.34
N THR A 9 -29.67 -4.70 96.68
CA THR A 9 -30.76 -5.68 96.76
C THR A 9 -30.92 -6.40 95.41
N TYR A 10 -31.22 -7.69 95.44
CA TYR A 10 -31.38 -8.54 94.25
C TYR A 10 -32.17 -7.90 93.08
N PRO A 11 -33.29 -7.17 93.31
CA PRO A 11 -34.01 -6.47 92.24
C PRO A 11 -33.18 -5.36 91.55
N ALA A 12 -32.30 -4.67 92.26
CA ALA A 12 -31.43 -3.64 91.70
C ALA A 12 -30.38 -4.28 90.77
N GLN A 13 -29.85 -5.44 91.14
CA GLN A 13 -28.90 -6.18 90.29
C GLN A 13 -29.57 -6.68 89.00
N ILE A 14 -30.80 -7.18 89.09
CA ILE A 14 -31.57 -7.60 87.90
C ILE A 14 -31.84 -6.41 86.97
N ARG A 15 -32.21 -5.25 87.51
CA ARG A 15 -32.40 -4.03 86.71
C ARG A 15 -31.11 -3.59 86.02
N ARG A 16 -29.98 -3.64 86.73
CA ARG A 16 -28.66 -3.30 86.18
C ARG A 16 -28.21 -4.26 85.08
N LEU A 17 -28.47 -5.56 85.25
CA LEU A 17 -28.23 -6.57 84.21
C LEU A 17 -29.10 -6.32 82.97
N ALA A 18 -30.39 -5.99 83.17
CA ALA A 18 -31.30 -5.64 82.07
C ALA A 18 -30.84 -4.39 81.31
N GLU A 19 -30.35 -3.38 82.02
CA GLU A 19 -29.80 -2.17 81.39
C GLU A 19 -28.51 -2.45 80.62
N LEU A 20 -27.58 -3.23 81.20
CA LEU A 20 -26.34 -3.61 80.53
C LEU A 20 -26.61 -4.46 79.27
N THR A 21 -27.54 -5.40 79.35
CA THR A 21 -27.93 -6.22 78.19
C THR A 21 -28.59 -5.38 77.09
N ALA A 22 -29.43 -4.41 77.46
CA ALA A 22 -29.99 -3.44 76.50
C ALA A 22 -28.91 -2.59 75.82
N ARG A 23 -27.92 -2.08 76.58
CA ARG A 23 -26.79 -1.32 76.03
C ARG A 23 -25.92 -2.16 75.09
N VAL A 24 -25.63 -3.41 75.46
CA VAL A 24 -24.86 -4.33 74.59
C VAL A 24 -25.63 -4.65 73.31
N ALA A 25 -26.96 -4.84 73.39
CA ALA A 25 -27.79 -5.05 72.20
C ALA A 25 -27.78 -3.83 71.27
N ALA A 26 -27.85 -2.61 71.82
CA ALA A 26 -27.76 -1.37 71.05
C ALA A 26 -26.39 -1.21 70.38
N GLN A 27 -25.29 -1.42 71.11
CA GLN A 27 -23.93 -1.36 70.55
C GLN A 27 -23.71 -2.40 69.44
N ARG A 28 -24.27 -3.60 69.58
CA ARG A 28 -24.24 -4.60 68.52
C ARG A 28 -25.02 -4.11 67.30
N ALA A 29 -26.23 -3.59 67.46
CA ALA A 29 -27.03 -3.07 66.35
C ALA A 29 -26.31 -1.94 65.60
N GLU A 30 -25.68 -1.01 66.32
CA GLU A 30 -24.85 0.05 65.75
C GLU A 30 -23.67 -0.52 64.96
N ALA A 31 -22.93 -1.49 65.52
CA ALA A 31 -21.81 -2.13 64.82
C ALA A 31 -22.25 -2.84 63.53
N HIS A 32 -23.39 -3.54 63.54
CA HIS A 32 -23.93 -4.19 62.34
C HIS A 32 -24.35 -3.16 61.29
N THR A 33 -24.99 -2.07 61.71
CA THR A 33 -25.41 -1.00 60.81
C THR A 33 -24.20 -0.31 60.19
N TRP A 34 -23.17 0.00 60.98
CA TRP A 34 -21.93 0.59 60.50
C TRP A 34 -21.22 -0.35 59.50
N TYR A 35 -21.09 -1.64 59.84
CA TYR A 35 -20.46 -2.62 58.94
C TYR A 35 -21.23 -2.74 57.62
N ALA A 36 -22.56 -2.81 57.66
CA ALA A 36 -23.39 -2.85 56.46
C ALA A 36 -23.20 -1.61 55.57
N GLN A 37 -23.08 -0.42 56.19
CA GLN A 37 -22.79 0.81 55.46
C GLN A 37 -21.41 0.80 54.81
N GLN A 38 -20.38 0.26 55.49
CA GLN A 38 -19.03 0.15 54.94
C GLN A 38 -18.98 -0.82 53.78
N VAL A 39 -19.63 -1.98 53.89
CA VAL A 39 -19.74 -2.95 52.79
C VAL A 39 -20.45 -2.30 51.59
N ALA A 40 -21.59 -1.66 51.81
CA ALA A 40 -22.31 -0.97 50.73
C ALA A 40 -21.50 0.16 50.08
N ALA A 41 -20.66 0.88 50.86
CA ALA A 41 -19.76 1.89 50.32
C ALA A 41 -18.63 1.28 49.48
N ALA A 42 -18.03 0.20 49.97
CA ALA A 42 -16.98 -0.53 49.24
C ALA A 42 -17.53 -1.13 47.94
N ASP A 43 -18.72 -1.75 47.97
CA ASP A 43 -19.35 -2.33 46.79
C ASP A 43 -19.62 -1.27 45.71
N ARG A 44 -20.07 -0.07 46.10
CA ARG A 44 -20.24 1.05 45.16
C ARG A 44 -18.92 1.50 44.56
N ALA A 45 -17.88 1.66 45.37
CA ALA A 45 -16.55 2.06 44.89
C ALA A 45 -15.97 1.03 43.90
N VAL A 46 -16.16 -0.27 44.17
CA VAL A 46 -15.73 -1.35 43.26
C VAL A 46 -16.54 -1.31 41.96
N ALA A 47 -17.86 -1.10 42.03
CA ALA A 47 -18.70 -1.00 40.85
C ALA A 47 -18.31 0.20 39.96
N GLU A 48 -18.05 1.36 40.56
CA GLU A 48 -17.57 2.56 39.86
C GLU A 48 -16.22 2.31 39.18
N ALA A 49 -15.24 1.77 39.91
CA ALA A 49 -13.92 1.45 39.34
C ALA A 49 -14.00 0.41 38.21
N THR A 50 -14.89 -0.59 38.34
CA THR A 50 -15.10 -1.60 37.29
C THR A 50 -15.66 -0.97 36.02
N GLU A 51 -16.58 -0.02 36.16
CA GLU A 51 -17.13 0.70 35.01
C GLU A 51 -16.09 1.60 34.34
N GLU A 52 -15.25 2.30 35.10
CA GLU A 52 -14.14 3.09 34.56
C GLU A 52 -13.16 2.23 33.76
N VAL A 53 -12.79 1.05 34.29
CA VAL A 53 -11.93 0.09 33.57
C VAL A 53 -12.60 -0.37 32.29
N ARG A 54 -13.90 -0.72 32.33
CA ARG A 54 -14.65 -1.15 31.15
C ARG A 54 -14.68 -0.07 30.06
N LEU A 55 -14.83 1.20 30.44
CA LEU A 55 -14.79 2.33 29.52
C LEU A 55 -13.40 2.52 28.92
N ALA A 56 -12.34 2.46 29.73
CA ALA A 56 -10.97 2.56 29.27
C ALA A 56 -10.57 1.42 28.32
N GLU A 57 -11.01 0.19 28.61
CA GLU A 57 -10.81 -0.97 27.72
C GLU A 57 -11.54 -0.78 26.38
N ALA A 58 -12.75 -0.23 26.40
CA ALA A 58 -13.50 0.07 25.17
C ALA A 58 -12.78 1.12 24.32
N GLU A 59 -12.29 2.20 24.94
CA GLU A 59 -11.51 3.24 24.26
C GLU A 59 -10.20 2.70 23.69
N LEU A 60 -9.49 1.85 24.44
CA LEU A 60 -8.28 1.18 23.97
C LEU A 60 -8.57 0.28 22.76
N ALA A 61 -9.66 -0.49 22.80
CA ALA A 61 -10.06 -1.34 21.69
C ALA A 61 -10.40 -0.51 20.43
N ASP A 62 -11.05 0.64 20.60
CA ASP A 62 -11.33 1.57 19.50
C ASP A 62 -10.05 2.18 18.92
N ALA A 63 -9.12 2.61 19.78
CA ALA A 63 -7.82 3.12 19.36
C ALA A 63 -7.02 2.06 18.58
N GLN A 64 -6.99 0.81 19.08
CA GLN A 64 -6.32 -0.29 18.41
C GLN A 64 -6.94 -0.58 17.03
N ARG A 65 -8.27 -0.61 16.93
CA ARG A 65 -8.97 -0.77 15.64
C ARG A 65 -8.60 0.32 14.63
N MET A 66 -8.41 1.56 15.09
CA MET A 66 -7.98 2.66 14.23
C MET A 66 -6.54 2.46 13.74
N VAL A 67 -5.63 2.07 14.63
CA VAL A 67 -4.23 1.77 14.26
C VAL A 67 -4.16 0.64 13.23
N ASP A 68 -4.87 -0.47 13.46
CA ASP A 68 -4.88 -1.61 12.54
C ASP A 68 -5.43 -1.22 11.16
N ARG A 69 -6.46 -0.36 11.12
CA ARG A 69 -7.01 0.16 9.87
C ARG A 69 -5.99 1.02 9.12
N VAL A 70 -5.34 1.95 9.81
CA VAL A 70 -4.34 2.84 9.23
C VAL A 70 -3.15 2.04 8.70
N ASP A 71 -2.65 1.08 9.47
CA ASP A 71 -1.51 0.24 9.08
C ASP A 71 -1.85 -0.63 7.84
N GLY A 72 -3.06 -1.18 7.81
CA GLY A 72 -3.59 -1.87 6.64
C GLY A 72 -3.67 -0.97 5.39
N GLU A 73 -4.16 0.26 5.54
CA GLU A 73 -4.22 1.23 4.44
C GLU A 73 -2.83 1.68 3.97
N VAL A 74 -1.90 1.93 4.89
CA VAL A 74 -0.51 2.29 4.57
C VAL A 74 0.16 1.16 3.80
N THR A 75 0.04 -0.08 4.28
CA THR A 75 0.57 -1.26 3.60
C THR A 75 -0.01 -1.40 2.20
N HIS A 76 -1.32 -1.18 2.05
CA HIS A 76 -2.00 -1.24 0.76
C HIS A 76 -1.50 -0.15 -0.21
N LEU A 77 -1.45 1.12 0.23
CA LEU A 77 -0.97 2.24 -0.57
C LEU A 77 0.51 2.07 -0.95
N TRP A 78 1.33 1.56 -0.03
CA TRP A 78 2.73 1.26 -0.30
C TRP A 78 2.90 0.15 -1.35
N ALA A 79 2.08 -0.91 -1.28
CA ALA A 79 2.05 -1.95 -2.29
C ALA A 79 1.64 -1.41 -3.66
N GLN A 80 0.63 -0.53 -3.71
CA GLN A 80 0.23 0.14 -4.96
C GLN A 80 1.34 1.02 -5.53
N LEU A 81 2.01 1.81 -4.69
CA LEU A 81 3.16 2.61 -5.09
C LEU A 81 4.28 1.73 -5.68
N ARG A 82 4.61 0.65 -4.98
CA ARG A 82 5.63 -0.32 -5.42
C ARG A 82 5.27 -0.97 -6.75
N ALA A 83 4.00 -1.32 -6.96
CA ALA A 83 3.51 -1.87 -8.22
C ALA A 83 3.65 -0.86 -9.37
N ARG A 84 3.38 0.42 -9.13
CA ARG A 84 3.45 1.48 -10.15
C ARG A 84 4.89 1.88 -10.51
N LEU A 85 5.82 1.82 -9.57
CA LEU A 85 7.23 2.15 -9.81
C LEU A 85 8.02 1.06 -10.56
N GLY A 86 7.44 -0.13 -10.78
CA GLY A 86 8.09 -1.22 -11.51
C GLY A 86 9.37 -1.74 -10.84
N GLY A 87 10.13 -2.60 -11.55
CA GLY A 87 11.24 -3.43 -11.07
C GLY A 87 12.44 -2.75 -10.37
N GLY A 88 12.36 -1.45 -10.05
CA GLY A 88 13.27 -0.76 -9.11
C GLY A 88 12.93 -0.97 -7.61
N THR A 89 11.96 -1.83 -7.32
CA THR A 89 11.35 -2.09 -5.99
C THR A 89 12.34 -2.42 -4.86
N ARG A 90 13.54 -2.95 -5.16
CA ARG A 90 14.56 -3.24 -4.15
C ARG A 90 15.00 -2.02 -3.36
N ARG A 91 14.84 -0.79 -3.89
CA ARG A 91 15.22 0.44 -3.19
C ARG A 91 14.14 1.00 -2.27
N LEU A 92 12.87 0.63 -2.46
CA LEU A 92 11.78 1.25 -1.69
C LEU A 92 11.67 0.64 -0.29
N GLY A 93 12.06 -0.62 -0.09
CA GLY A 93 12.03 -1.27 1.22
C GLY A 93 10.62 -1.57 1.75
N ASP A 94 10.57 -1.88 3.04
CA ASP A 94 9.34 -2.16 3.78
C ASP A 94 8.52 -0.87 4.00
N PRO A 95 7.19 -0.97 4.13
CA PRO A 95 6.35 0.19 4.43
C PRO A 95 6.83 0.89 5.72
N PRO A 96 6.72 2.23 5.79
CA PRO A 96 7.06 2.94 7.01
C PRO A 96 6.17 2.49 8.16
N GLY A 97 6.79 2.10 9.28
CA GLY A 97 6.08 1.72 10.50
C GLY A 97 5.63 2.92 11.34
N PRO A 98 4.81 2.68 12.37
CA PRO A 98 4.32 3.72 13.26
C PRO A 98 5.48 4.40 14.03
N VAL A 99 5.48 5.74 14.03
CA VAL A 99 6.48 6.56 14.73
C VAL A 99 5.92 6.97 16.08
N ARG A 100 6.68 6.75 17.16
CA ARG A 100 6.38 7.31 18.49
C ARG A 100 6.41 8.84 18.36
N ASP A 101 5.32 9.51 18.73
CA ASP A 101 5.12 10.98 18.64
C ASP A 101 4.56 11.53 17.32
N ALA A 102 4.03 10.67 16.44
CA ALA A 102 3.20 11.14 15.34
C ALA A 102 1.91 11.79 15.88
N ALA A 103 1.80 13.11 15.81
CA ALA A 103 0.63 13.86 16.24
C ALA A 103 -0.23 14.29 15.05
N GLY A 104 -1.55 14.05 15.13
CA GLY A 104 -2.53 14.49 14.14
C GLY A 104 -3.47 13.37 13.68
N ASP A 105 -4.57 13.75 13.02
CA ASP A 105 -5.51 12.80 12.43
C ASP A 105 -4.88 12.16 11.17
N PRO A 106 -4.72 10.82 11.12
CA PRO A 106 -4.12 10.13 9.97
C PRO A 106 -5.04 10.11 8.74
N VAL A 107 -6.36 10.23 8.91
CA VAL A 107 -7.34 10.11 7.81
C VAL A 107 -7.12 11.12 6.68
N PRO A 108 -6.96 12.44 6.92
CA PRO A 108 -6.69 13.40 5.85
C PRO A 108 -5.33 13.17 5.18
N LEU A 109 -4.33 12.70 5.92
CA LEU A 109 -3.01 12.39 5.37
C LEU A 109 -3.09 11.20 4.39
N LEU A 110 -3.77 10.12 4.79
CA LEU A 110 -4.00 8.96 3.92
C LEU A 110 -4.80 9.33 2.68
N ARG A 111 -5.80 10.21 2.81
CA ARG A 111 -6.57 10.74 1.67
C ARG A 111 -5.68 11.52 0.71
N GLY A 112 -4.82 12.40 1.21
CA GLY A 112 -3.88 13.16 0.40
C GLY A 112 -2.89 12.26 -0.35
N VAL A 113 -2.37 11.23 0.31
CA VAL A 113 -1.51 10.22 -0.33
C VAL A 113 -2.26 9.45 -1.41
N ARG A 114 -3.51 9.06 -1.18
CA ARG A 114 -4.34 8.38 -2.18
C ARG A 114 -4.56 9.25 -3.41
N GLU A 115 -4.88 10.52 -3.22
CA GLU A 115 -5.06 11.46 -4.33
C GLU A 115 -3.76 11.69 -5.12
N LEU A 116 -2.64 11.84 -4.42
CA LEU A 116 -1.31 11.92 -5.04
C LEU A 116 -1.00 10.65 -5.84
N LEU A 117 -1.29 9.49 -5.26
CA LEU A 117 -1.12 8.23 -5.95
C LEU A 117 -1.99 8.23 -7.20
N ASP A 118 -3.30 8.44 -7.10
CA ASP A 118 -4.22 8.44 -8.24
C ASP A 118 -3.78 9.38 -9.36
N ARG A 119 -3.25 10.57 -9.03
CA ARG A 119 -2.66 11.50 -10.00
C ARG A 119 -1.45 10.92 -10.74
N THR A 120 -0.58 10.18 -10.04
CA THR A 120 0.57 9.47 -10.65
C THR A 120 0.16 8.22 -11.44
N GLY A 121 -1.05 7.70 -11.21
CA GLY A 121 -1.55 6.44 -11.78
C GLY A 121 -2.24 6.57 -13.13
N THR A 122 -2.52 7.79 -13.60
CA THR A 122 -3.04 8.00 -14.96
C THR A 122 -1.95 7.59 -15.96
N PRO A 123 -2.09 6.48 -16.71
CA PRO A 123 -1.16 6.16 -17.79
C PRO A 123 -1.32 7.27 -18.83
N GLY A 124 -0.46 8.27 -18.77
CA GLY A 124 -0.47 9.37 -19.73
C GLY A 124 -0.22 8.80 -21.12
N GLU A 125 -0.99 9.27 -22.10
CA GLU A 125 -0.63 9.08 -23.50
C GLU A 125 0.82 9.54 -23.69
N LEU A 126 1.61 8.78 -24.45
CA LEU A 126 3.01 9.12 -24.75
C LEU A 126 3.06 10.59 -25.20
N PRO A 127 3.80 11.48 -24.48
CA PRO A 127 3.84 12.89 -24.84
C PRO A 127 4.40 13.02 -26.26
N GLY A 128 3.85 13.93 -27.06
CA GLY A 128 4.24 14.11 -28.47
C GLY A 128 5.74 14.40 -28.70
N SER A 129 6.46 14.76 -27.64
CA SER A 129 7.93 14.88 -27.63
C SER A 129 8.67 13.55 -27.85
N VAL A 130 8.02 12.40 -27.71
CA VAL A 130 8.60 11.06 -27.98
C VAL A 130 8.45 10.65 -29.44
N ASN A 131 7.59 11.34 -30.22
CA ASN A 131 7.41 11.12 -31.66
C ASN A 131 8.71 11.14 -32.48
N PRO A 132 9.64 12.12 -32.33
CA PRO A 132 10.89 12.11 -33.09
C PRO A 132 11.78 10.91 -32.78
N LEU A 133 11.76 10.41 -31.54
CA LEU A 133 12.54 9.25 -31.14
C LEU A 133 11.94 7.94 -31.71
N LEU A 134 10.62 7.85 -31.75
CA LEU A 134 9.89 6.75 -32.42
C LEU A 134 10.16 6.76 -33.93
N ILE A 135 10.19 7.94 -34.56
CA ILE A 135 10.56 8.10 -35.96
C ILE A 135 12.00 7.63 -36.18
N ALA A 136 12.95 8.07 -35.35
CA ALA A 136 14.35 7.65 -35.44
C ALA A 136 14.52 6.14 -35.27
N CYS A 137 13.70 5.52 -34.43
CA CYS A 137 13.71 4.07 -34.22
C CYS A 137 13.20 3.31 -35.45
N GLY A 138 12.10 3.76 -36.07
CA GLY A 138 11.59 3.23 -37.33
C GLY A 138 12.57 3.40 -38.50
N VAL A 139 13.19 4.58 -38.61
CA VAL A 139 14.24 4.88 -39.60
C VAL A 139 15.46 3.97 -39.38
N GLY A 140 15.92 3.82 -38.13
CA GLY A 140 17.06 2.96 -37.79
C GLY A 140 16.81 1.49 -38.11
N GLY A 141 15.61 0.97 -37.81
CA GLY A 141 15.22 -0.39 -38.17
C GLY A 141 15.19 -0.63 -39.67
N ALA A 142 14.64 0.31 -40.44
CA ALA A 142 14.63 0.27 -41.90
C ALA A 142 16.05 0.32 -42.50
N LEU A 143 16.93 1.15 -41.95
CA LEU A 143 18.31 1.31 -42.44
C LEU A 143 19.15 0.06 -42.19
N VAL A 144 19.03 -0.54 -41.00
CA VAL A 144 19.72 -1.80 -40.66
C VAL A 144 19.22 -2.94 -41.56
N ALA A 145 17.91 -3.07 -41.76
CA ALA A 145 17.34 -4.08 -42.65
C ALA A 145 17.77 -3.88 -44.10
N PHE A 146 17.86 -2.63 -44.57
CA PHE A 146 18.36 -2.31 -45.90
C PHE A 146 19.83 -2.68 -46.08
N LEU A 147 20.70 -2.35 -45.11
CA LEU A 147 22.13 -2.73 -45.14
C LEU A 147 22.34 -4.24 -45.10
N LEU A 148 21.54 -4.95 -44.29
CA LEU A 148 21.53 -6.42 -44.28
C LEU A 148 21.07 -6.99 -45.63
N GLY A 149 20.05 -6.40 -46.25
CA GLY A 149 19.56 -6.79 -47.57
C GLY A 149 20.55 -6.53 -48.70
N THR A 150 21.27 -5.41 -48.68
CA THR A 150 22.31 -5.10 -49.68
C THR A 150 23.55 -5.97 -49.48
N GLY A 151 23.98 -6.22 -48.24
CA GLY A 151 25.07 -7.14 -47.92
C GLY A 151 24.75 -8.58 -48.36
N ALA A 152 23.52 -9.03 -48.13
CA ALA A 152 23.03 -10.33 -48.59
C ALA A 152 23.08 -10.42 -50.13
N ARG A 153 22.61 -9.41 -50.86
CA ARG A 153 22.67 -9.37 -52.33
C ARG A 153 24.11 -9.34 -52.87
N ALA A 154 25.02 -8.62 -52.21
CA ALA A 154 26.43 -8.58 -52.60
C ALA A 154 27.13 -9.94 -52.43
N LEU A 155 26.81 -10.67 -51.35
CA LEU A 155 27.31 -12.03 -51.11
C LEU A 155 26.68 -13.06 -52.07
N GLY A 156 25.41 -12.87 -52.43
CA GLY A 156 24.71 -13.70 -53.43
C GLY A 156 25.25 -13.55 -54.85
N ALA A 157 25.67 -12.35 -55.24
CA ALA A 157 26.29 -12.10 -56.56
C ALA A 157 27.66 -12.79 -56.72
N GLY A 158 28.36 -13.07 -55.62
CA GLY A 158 29.64 -13.78 -55.61
C GLY A 158 29.53 -15.30 -55.49
N SER A 159 28.34 -15.85 -55.24
CA SER A 159 28.11 -17.29 -55.01
C SER A 159 27.23 -17.87 -56.13
N GLY A 160 27.83 -18.49 -57.13
CA GLY A 160 27.10 -19.14 -58.22
C GLY A 160 26.25 -20.34 -57.73
N GLY A 161 25.05 -20.52 -58.31
CA GLY A 161 24.14 -21.65 -58.04
C GLY A 161 22.71 -21.22 -57.66
N ASP A 162 21.89 -22.16 -57.14
CA ASP A 162 20.50 -21.91 -56.66
C ASP A 162 20.42 -20.82 -55.58
N LEU A 163 21.52 -20.56 -54.89
CA LEU A 163 21.66 -19.44 -53.95
C LEU A 163 21.50 -18.09 -54.65
N ALA A 164 21.98 -17.91 -55.88
CA ALA A 164 21.82 -16.65 -56.62
C ALA A 164 20.35 -16.30 -56.92
N VAL A 165 19.46 -17.29 -56.95
CA VAL A 165 18.01 -17.12 -57.20
C VAL A 165 17.23 -16.93 -55.89
N GLY A 166 17.60 -17.63 -54.81
CA GLY A 166 16.90 -17.58 -53.52
C GLY A 166 17.26 -16.37 -52.64
N LEU A 167 18.52 -15.93 -52.68
CA LEU A 167 19.03 -14.85 -51.83
C LEU A 167 18.41 -13.47 -52.11
N PRO A 168 18.09 -13.08 -53.36
CA PRO A 168 17.38 -11.84 -53.65
C PRO A 168 15.97 -11.79 -53.06
N VAL A 169 15.27 -12.93 -53.04
CA VAL A 169 13.92 -13.07 -52.47
C VAL A 169 13.99 -12.96 -50.95
N LEU A 170 14.93 -13.66 -50.30
CA LEU A 170 15.18 -13.53 -48.87
C LEU A 170 15.56 -12.10 -48.48
N ALA A 171 16.41 -11.43 -49.27
CA ALA A 171 16.74 -10.03 -49.06
C ALA A 171 15.49 -9.13 -49.15
N LEU A 172 14.55 -9.42 -50.06
CA LEU A 172 13.30 -8.68 -50.21
C LEU A 172 12.37 -8.89 -49.01
N VAL A 173 12.26 -10.12 -48.52
CA VAL A 173 11.49 -10.47 -47.31
C VAL A 173 12.07 -9.80 -46.06
N VAL A 174 13.40 -9.83 -45.90
CA VAL A 174 14.10 -9.17 -44.77
C VAL A 174 13.95 -7.65 -44.83
N THR A 175 14.01 -7.06 -46.03
CA THR A 175 13.81 -5.62 -46.22
C THR A 175 12.37 -5.20 -45.91
N LEU A 176 11.39 -6.06 -46.22
CA LEU A 176 9.96 -5.82 -45.96
C LEU A 176 9.59 -6.02 -44.48
N LEU A 177 10.30 -6.92 -43.77
CA LEU A 177 10.14 -7.14 -42.33
C LEU A 177 10.90 -6.11 -41.47
N GLY A 178 11.85 -5.38 -42.03
CA GLY A 178 12.66 -4.37 -41.32
C GLY A 178 11.88 -3.35 -40.49
N PRO A 179 10.77 -2.76 -40.99
CA PRO A 179 9.93 -1.86 -40.21
C PRO A 179 9.33 -2.51 -38.95
N LEU A 180 9.07 -3.82 -38.99
CA LEU A 180 8.54 -4.56 -37.83
C LEU A 180 9.64 -4.84 -36.79
N VAL A 181 10.90 -4.94 -37.20
CA VAL A 181 12.03 -5.08 -36.26
C VAL A 181 12.20 -3.82 -35.40
N GLY A 182 11.87 -2.64 -35.92
CA GLY A 182 11.84 -1.37 -35.18
C GLY A 182 10.78 -1.31 -34.07
N LEU A 183 9.77 -2.19 -34.08
CA LEU A 183 8.78 -2.26 -33.01
C LEU A 183 9.34 -2.86 -31.71
N ALA A 184 10.35 -3.73 -31.79
CA ALA A 184 10.97 -4.34 -30.61
C ALA A 184 11.64 -3.30 -29.68
N PRO A 185 12.52 -2.39 -30.17
CA PRO A 185 13.08 -1.33 -29.36
C PRO A 185 12.04 -0.27 -28.94
N ALA A 186 11.03 0.00 -29.77
CA ALA A 186 9.92 0.88 -29.41
C ALA A 186 9.09 0.30 -28.25
N ARG A 187 8.87 -1.01 -28.24
CA ARG A 187 8.22 -1.76 -27.15
C ARG A 187 9.07 -1.79 -25.90
N LEU A 188 10.38 -2.01 -26.03
CA LEU A 188 11.30 -1.94 -24.90
C LEU A 188 11.31 -0.54 -24.24
N LEU A 189 11.17 0.53 -25.05
CA LEU A 189 11.07 1.89 -24.55
C LEU A 189 9.73 2.18 -23.87
N ALA A 190 8.63 1.66 -24.42
CA ALA A 190 7.30 1.77 -23.84
C ALA A 190 7.19 1.01 -22.51
N ASP A 191 7.74 -0.21 -22.46
CA ASP A 191 7.80 -1.04 -21.25
C ASP A 191 8.67 -0.38 -20.16
N ARG A 192 9.80 0.25 -20.55
CA ARG A 192 10.64 1.02 -19.61
C ARG A 192 9.99 2.29 -19.09
N ARG A 193 8.98 2.82 -19.78
CA ARG A 193 8.25 4.03 -19.37
C ARG A 193 6.85 3.74 -18.84
N HIS A 194 6.50 2.46 -18.62
CA HIS A 194 5.19 2.03 -18.13
C HIS A 194 4.01 2.62 -18.92
N ALA A 195 4.21 2.86 -20.22
CA ALA A 195 3.20 3.43 -21.10
C ALA A 195 2.62 2.34 -22.01
N VAL A 196 1.29 2.26 -22.10
CA VAL A 196 0.63 1.34 -23.02
C VAL A 196 0.87 1.84 -24.45
N LEU A 197 1.38 0.97 -25.32
CA LEU A 197 1.48 1.22 -26.76
C LEU A 197 0.06 1.37 -27.32
N THR A 198 -0.43 2.61 -27.35
CA THR A 198 -1.67 2.94 -28.03
C THR A 198 -1.52 2.69 -29.55
N PRO A 199 -2.61 2.46 -30.29
CA PRO A 199 -2.53 2.12 -31.73
C PRO A 199 -1.81 3.20 -32.56
N ARG A 200 -1.88 4.46 -32.11
CA ARG A 200 -1.36 5.65 -32.80
C ARG A 200 0.18 5.69 -32.93
N PRO A 201 0.99 5.52 -31.86
CA PRO A 201 2.44 5.40 -31.97
C PRO A 201 2.90 4.16 -32.75
N MET A 202 2.13 3.07 -32.71
CA MET A 202 2.42 1.86 -33.50
C MET A 202 2.31 2.14 -35.01
N ILE A 203 1.28 2.88 -35.43
CA ILE A 203 1.11 3.35 -36.81
C ILE A 203 2.24 4.29 -37.23
N LEU A 204 2.67 5.20 -36.34
CA LEU A 204 3.76 6.15 -36.63
C LEU A 204 5.10 5.46 -36.92
N VAL A 205 5.48 4.46 -36.12
CA VAL A 205 6.72 3.69 -36.33
C VAL A 205 6.63 2.85 -37.60
N ALA A 206 5.49 2.21 -37.83
CA ALA A 206 5.27 1.40 -39.04
C ALA A 206 5.31 2.26 -40.30
N ALA A 207 4.64 3.42 -40.29
CA ALA A 207 4.59 4.35 -41.41
C ALA A 207 5.96 4.98 -41.72
N SER A 208 6.72 5.38 -40.69
CA SER A 208 8.06 5.95 -40.89
C SER A 208 9.04 4.90 -41.42
N GLY A 209 9.00 3.68 -40.89
CA GLY A 209 9.80 2.55 -41.38
C GLY A 209 9.46 2.21 -42.84
N LEU A 210 8.18 2.08 -43.19
CA LEU A 210 7.72 1.85 -44.57
C LEU A 210 8.12 2.96 -45.52
N ALA A 211 7.91 4.22 -45.16
CA ALA A 211 8.29 5.37 -45.99
C ALA A 211 9.80 5.40 -46.25
N THR A 212 10.62 5.11 -45.23
CA THR A 212 12.09 5.05 -45.36
C THR A 212 12.52 3.92 -46.27
N THR A 213 11.95 2.72 -46.11
CA THR A 213 12.24 1.58 -46.98
C THR A 213 11.85 1.85 -48.43
N LEU A 214 10.70 2.48 -48.66
CA LEU A 214 10.21 2.81 -50.01
C LEU A 214 11.08 3.87 -50.67
N LEU A 215 11.54 4.88 -49.91
CA LEU A 215 12.48 5.90 -50.39
C LEU A 215 13.86 5.31 -50.73
N LEU A 216 14.38 4.40 -49.90
CA LEU A 216 15.65 3.73 -50.18
C LEU A 216 15.55 2.87 -51.44
N LEU A 217 14.44 2.14 -51.62
CA LEU A 217 14.16 1.35 -52.83
C LEU A 217 14.03 2.23 -54.07
N THR A 218 13.28 3.33 -54.03
CA THR A 218 13.15 4.21 -55.20
C THR A 218 14.49 4.83 -55.59
N VAL A 219 15.27 5.32 -54.62
CA VAL A 219 16.60 5.91 -54.88
C VAL A 219 17.59 4.89 -55.45
N THR A 220 17.53 3.63 -55.02
CA THR A 220 18.40 2.57 -55.58
C THR A 220 17.92 2.00 -56.91
N TYR A 221 16.62 2.03 -57.21
CA TYR A 221 16.06 1.50 -58.47
C TYR A 221 16.04 2.53 -59.61
N THR A 222 16.20 3.82 -59.30
CA THR A 222 16.29 4.92 -60.29
C THR A 222 17.73 5.31 -60.65
N ARG A 223 18.72 4.56 -60.16
CA ARG A 223 20.12 4.61 -60.60
C ARG A 223 20.44 3.37 -61.42
#